data_AF-A0A3S1CP90-F1
#
_entry.id   AF-A0A3S1CP90-F1
#
_cell.length_a   1.000
_cell.length_b   1.000
_cell.length_c   1.000
_cell.angle_alpha   90.00
_cell.angle_beta   90.00
_cell.angle_gamma   90.00
#
_symmetry.space_group_name_H-M   'P 1'
#
loop_
_entity.id
_entity.type
_entity.pdbx_description
1 polymer ?
#
loop_
_entity_poly.entity_id
_entity_poly.type
_entity_poly.pdbx_seq_one_letter_code
_entity_poly.pdbx_strand_id
1 'polypeptide(L)'
;LNGGWMLARLKPKPSEDEGKKNWLLFKERDLAADAKLDILEARPESVKSGRRIEELVATPRPAARPAKPVVLKPGGLPGAVKAQAPARIEPQLATQVPKPPGSEHPAEKTRETWLHEIKFDGYRTMAHLADGAVKLITRAGLDWTKRYGDLPHAFARLPCRDAIIDGEIVVLDAKGISRFALLQDALAEGAGNKLHFYA
;
A
#
# COMPACT_ATOMS: atom_id res chain seq x y z
N LEU A 1 20.73 -9.54 10.10
CA LEU A 1 21.85 -9.84 11.03
C LEU A 1 22.92 -10.52 10.20
N ASN A 2 24.11 -9.95 10.12
CA ASN A 2 25.22 -10.53 9.35
C ASN A 2 26.20 -11.22 10.31
N GLY A 3 26.89 -12.25 9.82
CA GLY A 3 27.84 -13.02 10.61
C GLY A 3 27.22 -14.09 11.51
N GLY A 4 28.07 -14.72 12.33
CA GLY A 4 27.74 -15.76 13.28
C GLY A 4 27.19 -15.24 14.61
N TRP A 5 26.27 -16.00 15.18
CA TRP A 5 25.59 -15.73 16.45
C TRP A 5 25.37 -17.04 17.20
N MET A 6 25.58 -17.04 18.52
CA MET A 6 25.31 -18.17 19.39
C MET A 6 24.16 -17.85 20.34
N LEU A 7 23.14 -18.71 20.38
CA LEU A 7 22.01 -18.58 21.29
C LEU A 7 22.16 -19.60 22.43
N ALA A 8 22.33 -19.13 23.67
CA ALA A 8 22.45 -19.95 24.86
C ALA A 8 21.21 -19.82 25.74
N ARG A 9 20.62 -20.96 26.13
CA ARG A 9 19.52 -20.99 27.09
C ARG A 9 20.07 -21.01 28.51
N LEU A 10 19.65 -20.08 29.34
CA LEU A 10 20.01 -20.08 30.77
C LEU A 10 19.16 -21.08 31.54
N LYS A 11 19.75 -21.67 32.59
CA LYS A 11 18.99 -22.47 33.55
C LYS A 11 18.11 -21.54 34.39
N PRO A 12 16.86 -21.93 34.68
CA PRO A 12 15.98 -21.14 35.55
C PRO A 12 16.58 -21.03 36.96
N LYS A 13 16.47 -19.86 37.59
CA LYS A 13 16.83 -19.69 39.00
C LYS A 13 15.71 -20.25 39.89
N PRO A 14 16.01 -20.73 41.11
CA PRO A 14 15.00 -21.30 42.02
C PRO A 14 13.84 -20.36 42.39
N SER A 15 14.01 -19.05 42.21
CA SER A 15 13.01 -18.02 42.48
C SER A 15 12.27 -17.52 41.24
N GLU A 16 12.60 -18.03 40.04
CA GLU A 16 11.97 -17.63 38.78
C GLU A 16 10.87 -18.62 38.37
N ASP A 17 9.74 -18.07 37.95
CA ASP A 17 8.59 -18.80 37.41
C ASP A 17 9.01 -19.71 36.25
N GLU A 18 8.67 -21.01 36.31
CA GLU A 18 9.12 -22.04 35.34
C GLU A 18 8.74 -21.72 33.87
N GLY A 19 7.78 -20.81 33.66
CA GLY A 19 7.36 -20.34 32.34
C GLY A 19 8.28 -19.33 31.67
N LYS A 20 9.20 -18.67 32.39
CA LYS A 20 10.07 -17.62 31.82
C LYS A 20 11.42 -18.20 31.37
N LYS A 21 11.51 -18.53 30.09
CA LYS A 21 12.74 -19.01 29.45
C LYS A 21 13.68 -17.83 29.17
N ASN A 22 14.78 -17.74 29.92
CA ASN A 22 15.83 -16.74 29.71
C ASN A 22 16.85 -17.22 28.66
N TRP A 23 17.12 -16.38 27.66
CA TRP A 23 18.06 -16.67 26.58
C TRP A 23 19.12 -15.56 26.50
N LEU A 24 20.36 -15.94 26.23
CA LEU A 24 21.44 -15.04 25.88
C LEU A 24 21.80 -15.25 24.41
N LEU A 25 21.98 -14.15 23.68
CA LEU A 25 22.46 -14.16 22.31
C LEU A 25 23.85 -13.52 22.28
N PHE A 26 24.86 -14.27 21.86
CA PHE A 26 26.25 -13.83 21.76
C PHE A 26 26.60 -13.60 20.29
N LYS A 27 27.09 -12.41 19.95
CA LYS A 27 27.69 -12.16 18.63
C LYS A 27 29.04 -12.85 18.57
N GLU A 28 29.26 -13.66 17.53
CA GLU A 28 30.58 -14.27 17.29
C GLU A 28 31.58 -13.21 16.81
N ARG A 29 32.85 -13.34 17.21
CA ARG A 29 33.93 -12.42 16.83
C ARG A 29 34.38 -12.68 15.39
N ASP A 30 33.58 -12.23 14.45
CA ASP A 30 33.83 -12.36 13.01
C ASP A 30 34.00 -10.99 12.32
N LEU A 31 34.13 -10.99 10.99
CA LEU A 31 34.28 -9.78 10.18
C LEU A 31 33.10 -8.80 10.28
N ALA A 32 31.93 -9.26 10.75
CA ALA A 32 30.75 -8.43 10.94
C ALA A 32 30.62 -7.90 12.39
N ALA A 33 31.50 -8.31 13.31
CA ALA A 33 31.51 -7.83 14.68
C ALA A 33 32.31 -6.53 14.81
N ASP A 34 31.65 -5.47 15.29
CA ASP A 34 32.29 -4.21 15.62
C ASP A 34 32.28 -4.02 17.15
N ALA A 35 33.46 -4.19 17.77
CA ALA A 35 33.62 -4.03 19.22
C ALA A 35 33.77 -2.56 19.65
N LYS A 36 33.89 -1.62 18.71
CA LYS A 36 34.01 -0.18 18.98
C LYS A 36 32.67 0.53 18.89
N LEU A 37 31.69 -0.07 18.24
CA LEU A 37 30.35 0.48 18.10
C LEU A 37 29.57 0.32 19.41
N ASP A 38 29.34 1.44 20.09
CA ASP A 38 28.35 1.49 21.16
C ASP A 38 26.95 1.61 20.53
N ILE A 39 26.18 0.53 20.62
CA ILE A 39 24.83 0.47 20.05
C ILE A 39 23.86 1.40 20.80
N LEU A 40 24.10 1.69 22.08
CA LEU A 40 23.25 2.56 22.88
C LEU A 40 23.37 4.02 22.42
N GLU A 41 24.55 4.42 21.94
CA GLU A 41 24.79 5.74 21.36
C GLU A 41 24.43 5.80 19.87
N ALA A 42 24.82 4.79 19.10
CA ALA A 42 24.66 4.80 17.65
C ALA A 42 23.19 4.58 17.21
N ARG A 43 22.43 3.78 17.96
CA ARG A 43 21.04 3.39 17.66
C ARG A 43 20.23 3.29 18.95
N PRO A 44 19.99 4.41 19.66
CA PRO A 44 19.30 4.44 20.95
C PRO A 44 17.83 4.01 20.88
N GLU A 45 17.26 3.91 19.68
CA GLU A 45 15.86 3.55 19.50
C GLU A 45 15.56 2.06 19.75
N SER A 46 14.36 1.80 20.27
CA SER A 46 13.85 0.46 20.49
C SER A 46 13.66 -0.27 19.16
N VAL A 47 14.23 -1.48 19.03
CA VAL A 47 14.03 -2.36 17.86
C VAL A 47 12.56 -2.71 17.64
N LYS A 48 11.74 -2.70 18.70
CA LYS A 48 10.33 -3.05 18.61
C LYS A 48 9.45 -1.91 18.09
N SER A 49 9.76 -0.67 18.48
CA SER A 49 8.89 0.49 18.19
C SER A 49 9.55 1.57 17.33
N GLY A 50 10.86 1.53 17.13
CA GLY A 50 11.65 2.57 16.45
C GLY A 50 11.77 3.88 17.24
N ARG A 51 11.38 3.90 18.52
CA ARG A 51 11.34 5.12 19.36
C ARG A 51 12.43 5.12 20.42
N ARG A 52 12.94 6.29 20.79
CA ARG A 52 13.90 6.47 21.89
C ARG A 52 13.24 6.32 23.26
N ILE A 53 14.04 6.09 24.31
CA ILE A 53 13.55 5.86 25.68
C ILE A 53 12.75 7.06 26.20
N GLU A 54 13.20 8.28 25.91
CA GLU A 54 12.57 9.53 26.34
C GLU A 54 11.16 9.68 25.74
N GLU A 55 10.97 9.20 24.52
CA GLU A 55 9.67 9.19 23.84
C GLU A 55 8.68 8.17 24.41
N LEU A 56 9.16 7.15 25.14
CA LEU A 56 8.34 6.13 25.78
C LEU A 56 7.74 6.62 27.11
N VAL A 57 8.28 7.70 27.71
CA VAL A 57 7.75 8.32 28.94
C VAL A 57 6.43 9.04 28.67
N ALA A 58 6.26 9.58 27.47
CA ALA A 58 4.97 10.05 27.01
C ALA A 58 4.08 8.84 26.70
N THR A 59 3.04 8.62 27.52
CA THR A 59 2.00 7.62 27.25
C THR A 59 1.53 7.76 25.81
N PRO A 60 1.86 6.81 24.92
CA PRO A 60 1.42 6.89 23.55
C PRO A 60 -0.09 6.78 23.55
N ARG A 61 -0.78 7.66 22.81
CA ARG A 61 -2.13 7.34 22.34
C ARG A 61 -2.02 5.95 21.70
N PRO A 62 -2.76 4.93 22.17
CA PRO A 62 -2.59 3.57 21.69
C PRO A 62 -2.65 3.59 20.16
N ALA A 63 -1.64 3.02 19.51
CA ALA A 63 -1.66 2.82 18.07
C ALA A 63 -3.01 2.20 17.73
N ALA A 64 -3.75 2.85 16.81
CA ALA A 64 -5.07 2.37 16.44
C ALA A 64 -4.95 0.88 16.13
N ARG A 65 -5.71 0.04 16.86
CA ARG A 65 -5.79 -1.39 16.53
C ARG A 65 -6.07 -1.50 15.03
N PRO A 66 -5.41 -2.41 14.30
CA PRO A 66 -5.75 -2.63 12.90
C PRO A 66 -7.26 -2.82 12.83
N ALA A 67 -7.93 -1.97 12.05
CA ALA A 67 -9.37 -2.03 11.92
C ALA A 67 -9.74 -3.46 11.55
N LYS A 68 -10.72 -4.04 12.25
CA LYS A 68 -11.25 -5.34 11.84
C LYS A 68 -11.68 -5.21 10.38
N PRO A 69 -11.39 -6.20 9.51
CA PRO A 69 -11.85 -6.18 8.14
C PRO A 69 -13.35 -5.90 8.13
N VAL A 70 -13.76 -4.86 7.41
CA VAL A 70 -15.19 -4.55 7.27
C VAL A 70 -15.80 -5.67 6.44
N VAL A 71 -16.66 -6.48 7.07
CA VAL A 71 -17.43 -7.49 6.34
C VAL A 71 -18.56 -6.77 5.62
N LEU A 72 -18.33 -6.43 4.36
CA LEU A 72 -19.37 -5.87 3.50
C LEU A 72 -20.45 -6.92 3.26
N LYS A 73 -21.73 -6.52 3.38
CA LYS A 73 -22.90 -7.36 3.03
C LYS A 73 -23.69 -6.69 1.90
N PRO A 74 -23.19 -6.69 0.65
CA PRO A 74 -23.84 -5.98 -0.46
C PRO A 74 -25.28 -6.45 -0.72
N GLY A 75 -25.54 -7.76 -0.56
CA GLY A 75 -26.89 -8.33 -0.73
C GLY A 75 -27.90 -7.92 0.35
N GLY A 76 -27.47 -7.26 1.41
CA GLY A 76 -28.36 -6.69 2.43
C GLY A 76 -28.82 -5.26 2.11
N LEU A 77 -28.31 -4.65 1.04
CA LEU A 77 -28.71 -3.30 0.63
C LEU A 77 -30.10 -3.35 -0.02
N PRO A 78 -31.01 -2.41 0.32
CA PRO A 78 -32.32 -2.31 -0.34
C PRO A 78 -32.17 -2.21 -1.87
N GLY A 79 -32.88 -3.07 -2.60
CA GLY A 79 -32.82 -3.12 -4.07
C GLY A 79 -31.62 -3.87 -4.65
N ALA A 80 -30.74 -4.44 -3.84
CA ALA A 80 -29.65 -5.28 -4.33
C ALA A 80 -30.21 -6.58 -4.93
N VAL A 81 -29.92 -6.79 -6.21
CA VAL A 81 -30.25 -8.02 -6.93
C VAL A 81 -28.96 -8.66 -7.44
N LYS A 82 -28.91 -9.99 -7.43
CA LYS A 82 -27.79 -10.72 -8.04
C LYS A 82 -27.86 -10.52 -9.55
N ALA A 83 -26.83 -9.92 -10.13
CA ALA A 83 -26.69 -9.69 -11.56
C ALA A 83 -25.29 -10.06 -12.02
N GLN A 84 -25.10 -10.19 -13.34
CA GLN A 84 -23.77 -10.27 -13.92
C GLN A 84 -23.05 -8.93 -13.74
N ALA A 85 -21.72 -8.99 -13.58
CA ALA A 85 -20.91 -7.78 -13.55
C ALA A 85 -21.07 -7.01 -14.87
N PRO A 86 -21.20 -5.67 -14.83
CA PRO A 86 -21.32 -4.88 -16.05
C PRO A 86 -20.03 -5.02 -16.89
N ALA A 87 -20.21 -5.19 -18.20
CA ALA A 87 -19.10 -5.27 -19.14
C ALA A 87 -18.31 -3.96 -19.26
N ARG A 88 -18.96 -2.83 -18.96
CA ARG A 88 -18.37 -1.48 -18.97
C ARG A 88 -19.05 -0.61 -17.93
N ILE A 89 -18.25 0.18 -17.21
CA ILE A 89 -18.69 1.31 -16.40
C ILE A 89 -18.03 2.54 -16.99
N GLU A 90 -18.81 3.60 -17.24
CA GLU A 90 -18.25 4.87 -17.68
C GLU A 90 -17.52 5.54 -16.51
N PRO A 91 -16.25 5.94 -16.68
CA PRO A 91 -15.54 6.64 -15.63
C PRO A 91 -16.22 7.97 -15.30
N GLN A 92 -16.33 8.26 -14.01
CA GLN A 92 -16.81 9.57 -13.55
C GLN A 92 -15.80 10.64 -13.97
N LEU A 93 -16.31 11.78 -14.46
CA LEU A 93 -15.49 12.91 -14.86
C LEU A 93 -15.45 13.96 -13.76
N ALA A 94 -14.28 14.56 -13.56
CA ALA A 94 -14.13 15.71 -12.68
C ALA A 94 -14.73 16.95 -13.34
N THR A 95 -15.46 17.76 -12.57
CA THR A 95 -15.89 19.09 -12.98
C THR A 95 -14.74 20.07 -12.76
N GLN A 96 -14.32 20.76 -13.82
CA GLN A 96 -13.28 21.78 -13.71
C GLN A 96 -13.82 22.99 -12.94
N VAL A 97 -13.13 23.36 -11.87
CA VAL A 97 -13.47 24.52 -11.02
C VAL A 97 -12.22 25.37 -10.79
N PRO A 98 -12.36 26.70 -10.61
CA PRO A 98 -11.22 27.60 -10.45
C PRO A 98 -10.54 27.48 -9.08
N LYS A 99 -11.24 26.95 -8.06
CA LYS A 99 -10.72 26.73 -6.72
C LYS A 99 -11.08 25.32 -6.24
N PRO A 100 -10.24 24.67 -5.42
CA PRO A 100 -10.56 23.39 -4.82
C PRO A 100 -11.87 23.46 -4.02
N PRO A 101 -12.74 22.45 -4.10
CA PRO A 101 -13.93 22.39 -3.26
C PRO A 101 -13.57 22.46 -1.76
N GLY A 102 -14.43 23.10 -0.96
CA GLY A 102 -14.18 23.33 0.47
C GLY A 102 -13.23 24.49 0.78
N SER A 103 -12.65 25.18 -0.22
CA SER A 103 -11.73 26.30 0.04
C SER A 103 -12.40 27.60 0.52
N GLU A 104 -13.70 27.76 0.31
CA GLU A 104 -14.41 29.04 0.55
C GLU A 104 -15.08 29.15 1.92
N HIS A 105 -15.33 28.02 2.59
CA HIS A 105 -15.98 27.97 3.89
C HIS A 105 -15.21 27.02 4.81
N PRO A 106 -14.93 27.40 6.08
CA PRO A 106 -14.37 26.48 7.06
C PRO A 106 -15.22 25.21 7.11
N ALA A 107 -14.59 24.03 7.11
CA ALA A 107 -15.28 22.73 7.08
C ALA A 107 -16.38 22.59 8.15
N GLU A 108 -16.27 23.34 9.25
CA GLU A 108 -17.26 23.43 10.33
C GLU A 108 -18.63 23.98 9.88
N LYS A 109 -18.69 24.78 8.81
CA LYS A 109 -19.93 25.42 8.33
C LYS A 109 -20.70 24.60 7.29
N THR A 110 -20.04 23.73 6.52
CA THR A 110 -20.69 23.01 5.41
C THR A 110 -20.96 21.53 5.71
N ARG A 111 -20.37 20.95 6.76
CA ARG A 111 -20.35 19.49 7.03
C ARG A 111 -19.84 18.65 5.84
N GLU A 112 -19.24 19.28 4.85
CA GLU A 112 -18.66 18.59 3.70
C GLU A 112 -17.27 18.08 4.07
N THR A 113 -17.00 16.82 3.74
CA THR A 113 -15.68 16.22 3.90
C THR A 113 -15.12 15.94 2.51
N TRP A 114 -13.97 16.54 2.19
CA TRP A 114 -13.28 16.37 0.92
C TRP A 114 -12.03 15.51 1.11
N LEU A 115 -11.81 14.59 0.18
CA LEU A 115 -10.56 13.84 0.04
C LEU A 115 -9.77 14.47 -1.11
N HIS A 116 -8.45 14.61 -0.91
CA HIS A 116 -7.55 15.15 -1.92
C HIS A 116 -6.60 14.05 -2.39
N GLU A 117 -6.58 13.82 -3.70
CA GLU A 117 -5.73 12.83 -4.35
C GLU A 117 -4.73 13.50 -5.30
N ILE A 118 -3.60 12.85 -5.54
CA ILE A 118 -2.61 13.31 -6.52
C ILE A 118 -3.22 13.15 -7.91
N LYS A 119 -3.22 14.23 -8.71
CA LYS A 119 -3.56 14.13 -10.11
C LYS A 119 -2.39 13.49 -10.86
N PHE A 120 -2.66 12.36 -11.50
CA PHE A 120 -1.75 11.70 -12.43
C PHE A 120 -2.00 12.14 -13.88
N ASP A 121 -0.94 12.10 -14.70
CA ASP A 121 -0.99 12.33 -16.14
C ASP A 121 -0.73 11.02 -16.89
N GLY A 122 -1.80 10.35 -17.31
CA GLY A 122 -1.72 9.01 -17.90
C GLY A 122 -2.94 8.62 -18.74
N TYR A 123 -3.25 7.32 -18.73
CA TYR A 123 -4.46 6.77 -19.33
C TYR A 123 -5.40 6.20 -18.26
N ARG A 124 -6.53 6.88 -18.06
CA ARG A 124 -7.68 6.41 -17.28
C ARG A 124 -8.13 5.03 -17.76
N THR A 125 -8.09 4.05 -16.88
CA THR A 125 -8.32 2.63 -17.19
C THR A 125 -9.12 1.96 -16.08
N MET A 126 -10.20 1.28 -16.46
CA MET A 126 -10.98 0.43 -15.57
C MET A 126 -10.41 -0.99 -15.60
N ALA A 127 -9.97 -1.51 -14.46
CA ALA A 127 -9.61 -2.92 -14.31
C ALA A 127 -10.84 -3.74 -13.90
N HIS A 128 -11.34 -4.56 -14.82
CA HIS A 128 -12.41 -5.51 -14.58
C HIS A 128 -11.80 -6.86 -14.23
N LEU A 129 -12.04 -7.30 -12.99
CA LEU A 129 -11.63 -8.59 -12.45
C LEU A 129 -12.86 -9.46 -12.28
N ALA A 130 -12.84 -10.67 -12.83
CA ALA A 130 -13.90 -11.64 -12.68
C ALA A 130 -13.31 -13.05 -12.69
N ASP A 131 -13.46 -13.79 -11.58
CA ASP A 131 -13.00 -15.17 -11.42
C ASP A 131 -11.54 -15.39 -11.90
N GLY A 132 -10.64 -14.47 -11.56
CA GLY A 132 -9.22 -14.51 -11.93
C GLY A 132 -8.91 -14.02 -13.35
N ALA A 133 -9.91 -13.76 -14.20
CA ALA A 133 -9.73 -13.08 -15.46
C ALA A 133 -9.63 -11.56 -15.27
N VAL A 134 -8.74 -10.91 -16.03
CA VAL A 134 -8.49 -9.47 -15.97
C VAL A 134 -8.72 -8.86 -17.34
N LYS A 135 -9.50 -7.78 -17.39
CA LYS A 135 -9.59 -6.87 -18.54
C LYS A 135 -9.28 -5.45 -18.12
N LEU A 136 -8.43 -4.77 -18.88
CA LEU A 136 -8.06 -3.37 -18.68
C LEU A 136 -8.72 -2.52 -19.77
N ILE A 137 -9.80 -1.85 -19.42
CA ILE A 137 -10.68 -1.12 -20.34
C ILE A 137 -10.39 0.38 -20.26
N THR A 138 -10.00 1.00 -21.37
CA THR A 138 -9.74 2.44 -21.41
C THR A 138 -11.02 3.26 -21.19
N ARG A 139 -10.88 4.56 -20.91
CA ARG A 139 -12.01 5.51 -20.88
C ARG A 139 -12.94 5.40 -22.11
N ALA A 140 -12.38 5.16 -23.30
CA ALA A 140 -13.12 5.00 -24.55
C ALA A 140 -13.79 3.62 -24.71
N GLY A 141 -13.63 2.71 -23.75
CA GLY A 141 -14.21 1.35 -23.80
C GLY A 141 -13.36 0.32 -24.55
N LEU A 142 -12.10 0.64 -24.88
CA LEU A 142 -11.22 -0.29 -25.59
C LEU A 142 -10.53 -1.24 -24.61
N ASP A 143 -10.52 -2.53 -24.92
CA ASP A 143 -9.72 -3.52 -24.18
C ASP A 143 -8.24 -3.41 -24.56
N TRP A 144 -7.43 -2.89 -23.65
CA TRP A 144 -5.98 -2.70 -23.83
C TRP A 144 -5.16 -3.68 -22.98
N THR A 145 -5.77 -4.74 -22.47
CA THR A 145 -5.12 -5.73 -21.60
C THR A 145 -3.79 -6.22 -22.17
N LYS A 146 -3.74 -6.57 -23.46
CA LYS A 146 -2.52 -7.02 -24.14
C LYS A 146 -1.50 -5.90 -24.35
N ARG A 147 -1.97 -4.68 -24.57
CA ARG A 147 -1.11 -3.51 -24.84
C ARG A 147 -0.37 -3.04 -23.59
N TYR A 148 -0.91 -3.35 -22.42
CA TYR A 148 -0.30 -3.05 -21.12
C TYR A 148 0.71 -4.10 -20.63
N GLY A 149 1.08 -5.08 -21.46
CA GLY A 149 2.17 -6.00 -21.15
C GLY A 149 1.86 -6.90 -19.96
N ASP A 150 2.69 -6.85 -18.93
CA ASP A 150 2.62 -7.71 -17.74
C ASP A 150 1.71 -7.17 -16.63
N LEU A 151 1.26 -5.92 -16.74
CA LEU A 151 0.41 -5.24 -15.75
C LEU A 151 -0.84 -6.06 -15.35
N PRO A 152 -1.57 -6.75 -16.26
CA PRO A 152 -2.72 -7.58 -15.89
C PRO A 152 -2.40 -8.66 -14.85
N HIS A 153 -1.17 -9.19 -14.82
CA HIS A 153 -0.78 -10.19 -13.84
C HIS A 153 -0.76 -9.66 -12.41
N ALA A 154 -0.57 -8.35 -12.21
CA ALA A 154 -0.62 -7.74 -10.89
C ALA A 154 -2.04 -7.78 -10.31
N PHE A 155 -3.06 -7.53 -11.14
CA PHE A 155 -4.46 -7.59 -10.75
C PHE A 155 -4.93 -9.00 -10.43
N ALA A 156 -4.47 -10.01 -11.18
CA ALA A 156 -4.82 -11.41 -10.94
C ALA A 156 -4.39 -11.94 -9.55
N ARG A 157 -3.46 -11.25 -8.88
CA ARG A 157 -3.00 -11.59 -7.52
C ARG A 157 -3.77 -10.88 -6.41
N LEU A 158 -4.70 -9.97 -6.73
CA LEU A 158 -5.49 -9.29 -5.72
C LEU A 158 -6.38 -10.28 -4.98
N PRO A 159 -6.55 -10.15 -3.65
CA PRO A 159 -7.35 -11.08 -2.84
C PRO A 159 -8.86 -10.78 -2.99
N CYS A 160 -9.37 -10.81 -4.23
CA CYS A 160 -10.77 -10.65 -4.56
C CYS A 160 -11.18 -11.62 -5.66
N ARG A 161 -12.46 -12.00 -5.68
CA ARG A 161 -13.03 -12.81 -6.78
C ARG A 161 -13.43 -11.92 -7.94
N ASP A 162 -14.20 -10.88 -7.63
CA ASP A 162 -14.76 -9.93 -8.58
C ASP A 162 -14.47 -8.51 -8.10
N ALA A 163 -14.02 -7.64 -9.01
CA ALA A 163 -13.82 -6.22 -8.73
C ALA A 163 -13.87 -5.39 -10.01
N ILE A 164 -14.28 -4.14 -9.90
CA ILE A 164 -14.05 -3.12 -10.93
C ILE A 164 -13.29 -1.99 -10.24
N ILE A 165 -12.07 -1.73 -10.70
CA ILE A 165 -11.16 -0.75 -10.10
C ILE A 165 -10.94 0.37 -11.12
N ASP A 166 -11.27 1.59 -10.74
CA ASP A 166 -10.99 2.79 -11.54
C ASP A 166 -9.63 3.35 -11.13
N GLY A 167 -8.81 3.73 -12.11
CA GLY A 167 -7.47 4.24 -11.84
C GLY A 167 -6.78 4.78 -13.08
N GLU A 168 -5.52 5.15 -12.89
CA GLU A 168 -4.70 5.76 -13.92
C GLU A 168 -3.46 4.90 -14.20
N ILE A 169 -3.23 4.58 -15.49
CA ILE A 169 -1.97 3.98 -15.93
C ILE A 169 -0.98 5.09 -16.27
N VAL A 170 0.21 5.03 -15.67
CA VAL A 170 1.26 6.05 -15.85
C VAL A 170 2.62 5.43 -16.07
N VAL A 171 3.55 6.26 -16.54
CA VAL A 171 4.99 6.05 -16.44
C VAL A 171 5.58 7.20 -15.63
N LEU A 172 6.45 6.87 -14.68
CA LEU A 172 7.11 7.84 -13.82
C LEU A 172 8.49 8.19 -14.38
N ASP A 173 8.89 9.46 -14.25
CA ASP A 173 10.27 9.87 -14.45
C ASP A 173 11.17 9.47 -13.26
N ALA A 174 12.46 9.76 -13.34
CA ALA A 174 13.43 9.44 -12.29
C ALA A 174 13.14 10.13 -10.92
N LYS A 175 12.24 11.13 -10.90
CA LYS A 175 11.79 11.81 -9.68
C LYS A 175 10.46 11.26 -9.16
N GLY A 176 9.91 10.23 -9.80
CA GLY A 176 8.62 9.65 -9.43
C GLY A 176 7.41 10.45 -9.94
N ILE A 177 7.60 11.37 -10.88
CA ILE A 177 6.50 12.20 -11.42
C ILE A 177 5.95 11.54 -12.67
N SER A 178 4.63 11.39 -12.77
CA SER A 178 3.98 10.85 -13.98
C SER A 178 4.21 11.77 -15.18
N ARG A 179 4.65 11.20 -16.32
CA ARG A 179 4.84 11.92 -17.58
C ARG A 179 4.09 11.24 -18.71
N PHE A 180 3.17 11.97 -19.33
CA PHE A 180 2.38 11.46 -20.44
C PHE A 180 3.22 11.03 -21.65
N ALA A 181 4.25 11.81 -22.01
CA ALA A 181 5.14 11.46 -23.12
C ALA A 181 5.85 10.11 -22.90
N LEU A 182 6.36 9.88 -21.68
CA LEU A 182 7.02 8.61 -21.34
C LEU A 182 6.05 7.41 -21.42
N LEU A 183 4.78 7.62 -21.12
CA LEU A 183 3.74 6.60 -21.29
C LEU A 183 3.54 6.25 -22.77
N GLN A 184 3.49 7.25 -23.65
CA GLN A 184 3.36 7.03 -25.09
C GLN A 184 4.56 6.25 -25.64
N ASP A 185 5.77 6.64 -25.25
CA ASP A 185 7.01 5.98 -25.65
C ASP A 185 7.04 4.52 -25.18
N ALA A 186 6.72 4.27 -23.90
CA ALA A 186 6.67 2.92 -23.35
C ALA A 186 5.66 2.02 -24.09
N LEU A 187 4.50 2.56 -24.45
CA LEU A 187 3.48 1.79 -25.20
C LEU A 187 3.88 1.54 -26.66
N ALA A 188 4.68 2.42 -27.27
CA ALA A 188 5.19 2.25 -28.62
C ALA A 188 6.33 1.20 -28.68
N GLU A 189 7.22 1.19 -27.69
CA GLU A 189 8.33 0.24 -27.56
C GLU A 189 7.88 -1.17 -27.10
N GLY A 190 6.65 -1.27 -26.60
CA GLY A 190 6.16 -2.42 -25.85
C GLY A 190 6.32 -2.14 -24.35
N ALA A 191 5.18 -1.98 -23.68
CA ALA A 191 5.05 -1.47 -22.31
C ALA A 191 6.07 -2.02 -21.28
N GLY A 192 6.43 -3.31 -21.41
CA GLY A 192 7.27 -4.01 -20.44
C GLY A 192 6.76 -3.82 -19.02
N ASN A 193 7.69 -3.67 -18.08
CA ASN A 193 7.42 -3.43 -16.66
C ASN A 193 7.48 -1.94 -16.26
N LYS A 194 7.44 -1.00 -17.23
CA LYS A 194 7.55 0.44 -16.97
C LYS A 194 6.24 1.06 -16.48
N LEU A 195 5.11 0.38 -16.73
CA LEU A 195 3.78 0.87 -16.41
C LEU A 195 3.43 0.70 -14.93
N HIS A 196 2.83 1.72 -14.37
CA HIS A 196 2.28 1.72 -13.01
C HIS A 196 0.78 1.99 -13.09
N PHE A 197 0.00 1.37 -12.20
CA PHE A 197 -1.42 1.65 -12.03
C PHE A 197 -1.67 2.22 -10.63
N TYR A 198 -2.32 3.38 -10.55
CA TYR A 198 -2.69 4.03 -9.29
C TYR A 198 -4.21 4.01 -9.10
N ALA A 199 -4.66 3.50 -7.95
CA ALA A 199 -6.05 3.46 -7.47
C ALA A 199 -6.09 3.31 -5.94
#